data_AF-A0A318XP06-F1
#
_entry.id   AF-A0A318XP06-F1
#
_cell.length_a   1.000
_cell.length_b   1.000
_cell.length_c   1.000
_cell.angle_alpha   90.00
_cell.angle_beta   90.00
_cell.angle_gamma   90.00
#
_symmetry.space_group_name_H-M   'P 1'
#
loop_
_entity.id
_entity.type
_entity.pdbx_description
1 polymer ?
#
loop_
_entity_poly.entity_id
_entity_poly.type
_entity_poly.pdbx_seq_one_letter_code
_entity_poly.pdbx_strand_id
1 'polypeptide(L)'
;MDRLIEEYKNQKRLLAEALVEIEHMKTYKSYLLKNEFVLKLGEPRYELHKLELTIARAKLKLDMMQTCIKFKMPIDTEQIDRQLEKEFEKHLSVLRNMKKEIESVHSLSDEEDIKTYNMQELKELYFSIASCIHPELINIRDKNIKRIWNAAKKAYENGDTAKLKRLQKKVYLEYRNIGLNEELPETDLENTVLSIKSKRESVVSEIESLKKQFPFSEAKMLEDDDAVKKFKKDIDVDIKIANEVLDNLEKQILEKLPAPGKYLN
;
A
#
# COMPACT_ATOMS: atom_id res chain seq x y z
N MET A 1 16.95 -17.80 37.99
CA MET A 1 17.38 -18.56 36.79
C MET A 1 16.23 -19.16 35.96
N ASP A 2 15.52 -20.23 36.36
CA ASP A 2 14.51 -20.90 35.50
C ASP A 2 13.40 -19.99 34.97
N ARG A 3 12.85 -19.13 35.83
CA ARG A 3 11.81 -18.15 35.45
C ARG A 3 12.31 -17.14 34.41
N LEU A 4 13.59 -16.77 34.47
CA LEU A 4 14.19 -15.78 33.56
C LEU A 4 14.49 -16.41 32.19
N ILE A 5 14.89 -17.68 32.17
CA ILE A 5 15.06 -18.45 30.93
C ILE A 5 13.71 -18.64 30.22
N GLU A 6 12.65 -18.96 30.96
CA GLU A 6 11.30 -19.05 30.38
C GLU A 6 10.80 -17.70 29.86
N GLU A 7 11.05 -16.62 30.59
CA GLU A 7 10.74 -15.28 30.10
C GLU A 7 11.53 -14.96 28.81
N TYR A 8 12.83 -15.27 28.76
CA TYR A 8 13.64 -15.10 27.56
C TYR A 8 13.07 -15.86 26.34
N LYS A 9 12.74 -17.14 26.50
CA LYS A 9 12.14 -17.96 25.43
C LYS A 9 10.81 -17.37 24.96
N ASN A 10 9.96 -16.96 25.90
CA ASN A 10 8.67 -16.36 25.58
C ASN A 10 8.83 -15.03 24.83
N GLN A 11 9.72 -14.15 25.30
CA GLN A 11 9.99 -12.87 24.64
C GLN A 11 10.57 -13.06 23.24
N LYS A 12 11.48 -14.02 23.05
CA LYS A 12 12.04 -14.37 21.74
C LYS A 12 10.95 -14.86 20.78
N ARG A 13 10.03 -15.71 21.24
CA ARG A 13 8.86 -16.16 20.46
C ARG A 13 7.97 -14.99 20.07
N LEU A 14 7.58 -14.15 21.03
CA LEU A 14 6.72 -12.98 20.77
C LEU A 14 7.34 -11.99 19.78
N LEU A 15 8.65 -11.75 19.88
CA LEU A 15 9.37 -10.93 18.91
C LEU A 15 9.35 -11.57 17.51
N ALA A 16 9.59 -12.88 17.40
CA ALA A 16 9.50 -13.60 16.13
C ALA A 16 8.11 -13.49 15.50
N GLU A 17 7.04 -13.62 16.30
CA GLU A 17 5.66 -13.46 15.87
C GLU A 17 5.39 -12.05 15.32
N ALA A 18 5.83 -11.02 16.05
CA ALA A 18 5.65 -9.63 15.61
C ALA A 18 6.41 -9.34 14.30
N LEU A 19 7.64 -9.83 14.16
CA LEU A 19 8.47 -9.66 12.96
C LEU A 19 7.86 -10.35 11.73
N VAL A 20 7.28 -11.54 11.92
CA VAL A 20 6.60 -12.26 10.84
C VAL A 20 5.27 -11.60 10.49
N GLU A 21 4.53 -11.12 11.49
CA GLU A 21 3.26 -10.42 11.26
C GLU A 21 3.48 -9.15 10.44
N ILE A 22 4.48 -8.33 10.78
CA ILE A 22 4.72 -7.11 10.02
C ILE A 22 5.15 -7.38 8.57
N GLU A 23 5.99 -8.40 8.33
CA GLU A 23 6.38 -8.79 6.97
C GLU A 23 5.18 -9.33 6.19
N HIS A 24 4.34 -10.13 6.84
CA HIS A 24 3.10 -10.65 6.26
C HIS A 24 2.11 -9.54 5.93
N MET A 25 1.96 -8.55 6.81
CA MET A 25 1.14 -7.36 6.55
C MET A 25 1.63 -6.61 5.33
N LYS A 26 2.93 -6.30 5.27
CA LYS A 26 3.53 -5.53 4.17
C LYS A 26 3.48 -6.25 2.82
N THR A 27 3.71 -7.56 2.83
CA THR A 27 3.83 -8.36 1.59
C THR A 27 2.47 -8.77 1.04
N TYR A 28 1.58 -9.27 1.91
CA TYR A 28 0.37 -9.97 1.49
C TYR A 28 -0.90 -9.22 1.85
N LYS A 29 -1.12 -8.91 3.13
CA LYS A 29 -2.38 -8.27 3.57
C LYS A 29 -2.58 -6.91 2.91
N SER A 30 -1.50 -6.12 2.78
CA SER A 30 -1.55 -4.84 2.09
C SER A 30 -1.97 -5.00 0.62
N TYR A 31 -1.39 -5.97 -0.09
CA TYR A 31 -1.74 -6.26 -1.48
C TYR A 31 -3.21 -6.66 -1.63
N LEU A 32 -3.68 -7.61 -0.82
CA LEU A 32 -5.06 -8.09 -0.85
C LEU A 32 -6.07 -6.98 -0.55
N LEU A 33 -5.84 -6.23 0.54
CA LEU A 33 -6.73 -5.12 0.91
C LEU A 33 -6.74 -4.01 -0.14
N LYS A 34 -5.59 -3.71 -0.76
CA LYS A 34 -5.52 -2.74 -1.86
C LYS A 34 -6.33 -3.22 -3.06
N ASN A 35 -6.21 -4.49 -3.45
CA ASN A 35 -6.96 -5.04 -4.56
C ASN A 35 -8.46 -5.04 -4.28
N GLU A 36 -8.87 -5.46 -3.09
CA GLU A 36 -10.27 -5.42 -2.66
C GLU A 36 -10.82 -3.99 -2.67
N PHE A 37 -10.03 -3.03 -2.16
CA PHE A 37 -10.38 -1.61 -2.20
C PHE A 37 -10.62 -1.13 -3.64
N VAL A 38 -9.69 -1.42 -4.56
CA VAL A 38 -9.78 -1.02 -5.97
C VAL A 38 -10.95 -1.72 -6.66
N LEU A 39 -11.18 -3.00 -6.38
CA LEU A 39 -12.30 -3.76 -6.97
C LEU A 39 -13.64 -3.20 -6.52
N LYS A 40 -13.78 -2.85 -5.24
CA LYS A 40 -15.03 -2.32 -4.70
C LYS A 40 -15.24 -0.85 -5.06
N LEU A 41 -14.21 -0.01 -4.99
CA LEU A 41 -14.33 1.46 -4.96
C LEU A 41 -13.46 2.18 -6.00
N GLY A 42 -12.70 1.46 -6.82
CA GLY A 42 -11.76 2.03 -7.78
C GLY A 42 -12.45 2.85 -8.87
N GLU A 43 -13.43 2.28 -9.58
CA GLU A 43 -14.11 2.95 -10.69
C GLU A 43 -14.84 4.23 -10.26
N PRO A 44 -15.68 4.24 -9.20
CA PRO A 44 -16.36 5.47 -8.79
C PRO A 44 -15.39 6.57 -8.37
N ARG A 45 -14.29 6.22 -7.67
CA ARG A 45 -13.25 7.19 -7.29
C ARG A 45 -12.50 7.73 -8.51
N TYR A 46 -12.22 6.87 -9.49
CA TYR A 46 -11.58 7.29 -10.74
C TYR A 46 -12.46 8.29 -11.49
N GLU A 47 -13.75 8.01 -11.66
CA GLU A 47 -14.65 8.92 -12.38
C GLU A 47 -14.83 10.25 -11.65
N LEU A 48 -14.99 10.24 -10.33
CA LEU A 48 -15.03 11.49 -9.56
C LEU A 48 -13.74 12.30 -9.72
N HIS A 49 -12.58 11.67 -9.55
CA HIS A 49 -11.30 12.39 -9.67
C HIS A 49 -11.04 12.94 -11.08
N LYS A 50 -11.47 12.22 -12.10
CA LYS A 50 -11.42 12.67 -13.50
C LYS A 50 -12.31 13.89 -13.72
N LEU A 51 -13.51 13.92 -13.15
CA LEU A 51 -14.39 15.09 -13.21
C LEU A 51 -13.82 16.28 -12.45
N GLU A 52 -13.32 16.08 -11.23
CA GLU A 52 -12.66 17.14 -10.44
C GLU A 52 -11.51 17.79 -11.22
N LEU A 53 -10.68 16.97 -11.88
CA LEU A 53 -9.58 17.45 -12.70
C LEU A 53 -10.08 18.26 -13.90
N THR A 54 -11.14 17.78 -14.55
CA THR A 54 -11.75 18.46 -15.71
C THR A 54 -12.34 19.81 -15.29
N ILE A 55 -13.00 19.87 -14.13
CA ILE A 55 -13.50 21.12 -13.53
C ILE A 55 -12.37 22.07 -13.20
N ALA A 56 -11.29 21.60 -12.56
CA ALA A 56 -10.13 22.43 -12.23
C ALA A 56 -9.50 23.02 -13.50
N ARG A 57 -9.36 22.21 -14.56
CA ARG A 57 -8.87 22.66 -15.85
C ARG A 57 -9.80 23.69 -16.50
N ALA A 58 -11.11 23.47 -16.45
CA ALA A 58 -12.10 24.39 -16.99
C ALA A 58 -12.10 25.74 -16.25
N LYS A 59 -12.01 25.72 -14.91
CA LYS A 59 -11.88 26.95 -14.10
C LYS A 59 -10.65 27.75 -14.48
N LEU A 60 -9.48 27.10 -14.55
CA LEU A 60 -8.24 27.78 -14.91
C LEU A 60 -8.29 28.32 -16.35
N LYS A 61 -8.88 27.56 -17.29
CA LYS A 61 -9.12 28.02 -18.67
C LYS A 61 -9.96 29.30 -18.68
N LEU A 62 -11.06 29.30 -17.94
CA LEU A 62 -11.96 30.43 -17.83
C LEU A 62 -11.25 31.67 -17.24
N ASP A 63 -10.45 31.49 -16.20
CA ASP A 63 -9.67 32.57 -15.58
C ASP A 63 -8.65 33.18 -16.55
N MET A 64 -7.96 32.34 -17.33
CA MET A 64 -7.04 32.80 -18.37
C MET A 64 -7.77 33.61 -19.46
N MET A 65 -8.93 33.14 -19.93
CA MET A 65 -9.76 33.86 -20.90
C MET A 65 -10.26 35.20 -20.34
N GLN A 66 -10.73 35.22 -19.10
CA GLN A 66 -11.17 36.43 -18.42
C GLN A 66 -10.02 37.44 -18.25
N THR A 67 -8.81 36.95 -18.00
CA THR A 67 -7.61 37.78 -17.92
C THR A 67 -7.31 38.44 -19.28
N CYS A 68 -7.36 37.69 -20.38
CA CYS A 68 -7.23 38.26 -21.73
C CYS A 68 -8.27 39.35 -21.99
N ILE A 69 -9.54 39.11 -21.66
CA ILE A 69 -10.62 40.10 -21.82
C ILE A 69 -10.33 41.37 -21.00
N LYS A 70 -9.95 41.21 -19.73
CA LYS A 70 -9.63 42.33 -18.82
C LYS A 70 -8.51 43.22 -19.36
N PHE A 71 -7.48 42.60 -19.95
CA PHE A 71 -6.34 43.31 -20.54
C PHE A 71 -6.53 43.64 -22.03
N LYS A 72 -7.73 43.41 -22.59
CA LYS A 72 -8.06 43.63 -24.02
C LYS A 72 -7.10 42.91 -24.99
N MET A 73 -6.59 41.76 -24.57
CA MET A 73 -5.77 40.87 -25.40
C MET A 73 -6.67 39.90 -26.17
N PRO A 74 -6.26 39.46 -27.38
CA PRO A 74 -6.94 38.39 -28.07
C PRO A 74 -6.87 37.09 -27.25
N ILE A 75 -7.95 36.31 -27.27
CA ILE A 75 -7.98 34.99 -26.65
C ILE A 75 -7.38 34.00 -27.64
N ASP A 76 -6.17 33.54 -27.36
CA ASP A 76 -5.55 32.41 -28.05
C ASP A 76 -5.85 31.13 -27.28
N THR A 77 -6.87 30.39 -27.75
CA THR A 77 -7.30 29.15 -27.10
C THR A 77 -6.26 28.05 -27.21
N GLU A 78 -5.49 28.00 -28.31
CA GLU A 78 -4.45 26.99 -28.46
C GLU A 78 -3.31 27.19 -27.47
N GLN A 79 -2.87 28.44 -27.29
CA GLN A 79 -1.83 28.76 -26.31
C GLN A 79 -2.30 28.43 -24.90
N ILE A 80 -3.54 28.80 -24.55
CA ILE A 80 -4.14 28.47 -23.26
C ILE A 80 -4.17 26.95 -23.05
N ASP A 81 -4.65 26.18 -24.03
CA ASP A 81 -4.75 24.73 -23.92
C ASP A 81 -3.38 24.06 -23.78
N ARG A 82 -2.34 24.55 -24.48
CA ARG A 82 -0.96 24.05 -24.31
C ARG A 82 -0.40 24.35 -22.92
N GLN A 83 -0.76 25.49 -22.32
CA GLN A 83 -0.34 25.82 -20.96
C GLN A 83 -1.04 24.92 -19.93
N LEU A 84 -2.34 24.69 -20.11
CA LEU A 84 -3.12 23.77 -19.27
C LEU A 84 -2.59 22.33 -19.36
N GLU A 85 -2.18 21.88 -20.54
CA GLU A 85 -1.59 20.54 -20.71
C GLU A 85 -0.35 20.33 -19.82
N LYS A 86 0.53 21.35 -19.78
CA LYS A 86 1.74 21.33 -18.94
C LYS A 86 1.39 21.37 -17.45
N GLU A 87 0.45 22.24 -17.07
CA GLU A 87 0.02 22.40 -15.67
C GLU A 87 -0.55 21.10 -15.10
N PHE A 88 -1.33 20.37 -15.90
CA PHE A 88 -2.06 19.20 -15.45
C PHE A 88 -1.38 17.85 -15.76
N GLU A 89 -0.18 17.83 -16.35
CA GLU A 89 0.52 16.60 -16.77
C GLU A 89 0.68 15.60 -15.61
N LYS A 90 1.11 16.08 -14.44
CA LYS A 90 1.29 15.23 -13.25
C LYS A 90 -0.03 14.63 -12.77
N HIS A 91 -1.11 15.41 -12.78
CA HIS A 91 -2.43 14.93 -12.38
C HIS A 91 -2.98 13.88 -13.36
N LEU A 92 -2.79 14.08 -14.66
CA LEU A 92 -3.13 13.09 -15.69
C LEU A 92 -2.34 11.78 -15.51
N SER A 93 -1.09 11.86 -15.05
CA SER A 93 -0.30 10.66 -14.74
C SER A 93 -0.90 9.85 -13.59
N VAL A 94 -1.44 10.51 -12.56
CA VAL A 94 -2.13 9.86 -11.44
C VAL A 94 -3.39 9.14 -11.93
N LEU A 95 -4.22 9.80 -12.75
CA LEU A 95 -5.41 9.16 -13.35
C LEU A 95 -5.06 7.94 -14.20
N ARG A 96 -3.97 8.00 -14.99
CA ARG A 96 -3.50 6.84 -15.75
C ARG A 96 -3.10 5.69 -14.84
N ASN A 97 -2.45 5.97 -13.71
CA ASN A 97 -2.08 4.94 -12.74
C ASN A 97 -3.31 4.34 -12.08
N MET A 98 -4.29 5.15 -11.65
CA MET A 98 -5.56 4.64 -11.12
C MET A 98 -6.26 3.71 -12.11
N LYS A 99 -6.33 4.11 -13.38
CA LYS A 99 -6.94 3.28 -14.43
C LYS A 99 -6.20 1.94 -14.61
N LYS A 100 -4.87 1.97 -14.64
CA LYS A 100 -4.06 0.75 -14.70
C LYS A 100 -4.27 -0.15 -13.49
N GLU A 101 -4.43 0.40 -12.29
CA GLU A 101 -4.71 -0.38 -11.09
C GLU A 101 -6.07 -1.07 -11.19
N ILE A 102 -7.11 -0.36 -11.65
CA ILE A 102 -8.45 -0.92 -11.90
C ILE A 102 -8.39 -2.05 -12.94
N GLU A 103 -7.75 -1.80 -14.09
CA GLU A 103 -7.58 -2.80 -15.15
C GLU A 103 -6.81 -4.03 -14.65
N SER A 104 -5.74 -3.80 -13.86
CA SER A 104 -4.94 -4.89 -13.29
C SER A 104 -5.79 -5.77 -12.39
N VAL A 105 -6.60 -5.16 -11.51
CA VAL A 105 -7.45 -5.89 -10.57
C VAL A 105 -8.56 -6.69 -11.26
N HIS A 106 -9.18 -6.15 -12.31
CA HIS A 106 -10.16 -6.89 -13.11
C HIS A 106 -9.55 -8.01 -13.96
N SER A 107 -8.24 -7.95 -14.24
CA SER A 107 -7.52 -9.00 -14.96
C SER A 107 -7.01 -10.13 -14.07
N LEU A 108 -7.15 -10.01 -12.74
CA LEU A 108 -6.79 -11.07 -11.79
C LEU A 108 -7.73 -12.26 -11.99
N SER A 109 -7.18 -13.45 -12.21
CA SER A 109 -7.93 -14.69 -12.42
C SER A 109 -8.24 -15.41 -11.11
N ASP A 110 -9.13 -16.40 -11.15
CA ASP A 110 -9.48 -17.30 -10.03
C ASP A 110 -8.25 -17.99 -9.35
N GLU A 111 -7.08 -17.96 -10.00
CA GLU A 111 -5.81 -18.44 -9.41
C GLU A 111 -5.37 -17.64 -8.18
N GLU A 112 -5.86 -16.41 -8.01
CA GLU A 112 -5.54 -15.58 -6.85
C GLU A 112 -6.22 -16.04 -5.56
N ASP A 113 -7.44 -16.60 -5.67
CA ASP A 113 -8.15 -17.18 -4.52
C ASP A 113 -7.41 -18.42 -3.96
N ILE A 114 -6.74 -19.19 -4.83
CA ILE A 114 -5.89 -20.32 -4.44
C ILE A 114 -4.66 -19.85 -3.65
N LYS A 115 -4.14 -18.63 -3.92
CA LYS A 115 -3.01 -18.09 -3.16
C LYS A 115 -3.39 -17.84 -1.70
N THR A 116 -4.61 -17.40 -1.42
CA THR A 116 -5.07 -17.07 -0.05
C THR A 116 -4.99 -18.27 0.89
N TYR A 117 -5.35 -19.48 0.43
CA TYR A 117 -5.20 -20.72 1.20
C TYR A 117 -3.72 -21.07 1.47
N ASN A 118 -2.86 -20.88 0.47
CA ASN A 118 -1.42 -21.11 0.61
C ASN A 118 -0.73 -20.08 1.51
N MET A 119 -1.29 -18.86 1.69
CA MET A 119 -0.67 -17.80 2.51
C MET A 119 -0.53 -18.17 3.98
N GLN A 120 -1.48 -18.94 4.54
CA GLN A 120 -1.39 -19.38 5.93
C GLN A 120 -0.23 -20.38 6.11
N GLU A 121 -0.12 -21.39 5.24
CA GLU A 121 0.99 -22.35 5.25
C GLU A 121 2.33 -21.63 5.03
N LEU A 122 2.39 -20.69 4.08
CA LEU A 122 3.57 -19.87 3.82
C LEU A 122 4.02 -19.10 5.06
N LYS A 123 3.07 -18.48 5.77
CA LYS A 123 3.34 -17.73 6.99
C LYS A 123 3.85 -18.63 8.11
N GLU A 124 3.28 -19.82 8.28
CA GLU A 124 3.72 -20.80 9.28
C GLU A 124 5.13 -21.33 8.98
N LEU A 125 5.42 -21.66 7.73
CA LEU A 125 6.76 -22.05 7.29
C LEU A 125 7.77 -20.92 7.50
N TYR A 126 7.40 -19.69 7.16
CA TYR A 126 8.28 -18.54 7.37
C TYR A 126 8.51 -18.25 8.85
N PHE A 127 7.47 -18.34 9.68
CA PHE A 127 7.58 -18.23 11.14
C PHE A 127 8.57 -19.24 11.70
N SER A 128 8.42 -20.51 11.32
CA SER A 128 9.28 -21.59 11.82
C SER A 128 10.77 -21.35 11.53
N ILE A 129 11.09 -20.78 10.36
CA ILE A 129 12.45 -20.39 9.98
C ILE A 129 12.90 -19.17 10.79
N ALA A 130 12.06 -18.12 10.84
CA ALA A 130 12.35 -16.88 11.54
C ALA A 130 12.63 -17.12 13.03
N SER A 131 11.85 -17.94 13.71
CA SER A 131 12.05 -18.28 15.13
C SER A 131 13.44 -18.86 15.43
N CYS A 132 14.08 -19.48 14.44
CA CYS A 132 15.41 -20.06 14.59
C CYS A 132 16.52 -19.08 14.20
N ILE A 133 16.38 -18.38 13.06
CA ILE A 133 17.50 -17.69 12.40
C ILE A 133 17.26 -16.21 12.04
N HIS A 134 16.19 -15.59 12.52
CA HIS A 134 15.93 -14.18 12.21
C HIS A 134 17.05 -13.26 12.76
N PRO A 135 17.56 -12.29 11.98
CA PRO A 135 18.66 -11.39 12.39
C PRO A 135 18.41 -10.60 13.69
N GLU A 136 17.16 -10.23 13.95
CA GLU A 136 16.79 -9.56 15.20
C GLU A 136 16.79 -10.47 16.44
N LEU A 137 16.73 -11.79 16.25
CA LEU A 137 16.68 -12.79 17.33
C LEU A 137 18.05 -13.39 17.67
N ILE A 138 18.96 -13.42 16.70
CA ILE A 138 20.30 -14.02 16.85
C ILE A 138 21.37 -13.08 16.31
N ASN A 139 22.53 -13.02 16.97
CA ASN A 139 23.66 -12.27 16.45
C ASN A 139 24.28 -13.03 15.26
N ILE A 140 23.88 -12.68 14.04
CA ILE A 140 24.36 -13.35 12.82
C ILE A 140 25.81 -12.97 12.52
N ARG A 141 26.75 -13.68 13.14
CA ARG A 141 28.17 -13.65 12.74
C ARG A 141 28.45 -14.59 11.57
N ASP A 142 27.63 -15.63 11.39
CA ASP A 142 27.77 -16.61 10.31
C ASP A 142 27.14 -16.13 8.98
N LYS A 143 27.98 -16.04 7.95
CA LYS A 143 27.56 -15.69 6.57
C LYS A 143 26.56 -16.69 5.99
N ASN A 144 26.60 -17.96 6.39
CA ASN A 144 25.67 -18.99 5.92
C ASN A 144 24.27 -18.76 6.46
N ILE A 145 24.12 -18.46 7.75
CA ILE A 145 22.84 -18.10 8.36
C ILE A 145 22.23 -16.89 7.64
N LYS A 146 23.01 -15.84 7.37
CA LYS A 146 22.55 -14.66 6.61
C LYS A 146 22.06 -15.02 5.20
N ARG A 147 22.77 -15.91 4.49
CA ARG A 147 22.37 -16.38 3.16
C ARG A 147 21.05 -17.16 3.20
N ILE A 148 20.89 -18.05 4.18
CA ILE A 148 19.68 -18.85 4.36
C ILE A 148 18.50 -17.94 4.71
N TRP A 149 18.69 -16.97 5.60
CA TRP A 149 17.67 -15.98 5.93
C TRP A 149 17.22 -15.19 4.70
N ASN A 150 18.17 -14.64 3.93
CA ASN A 150 17.85 -13.90 2.71
C ASN A 150 17.13 -14.78 1.67
N ALA A 151 17.49 -16.06 1.58
CA ALA A 151 16.80 -17.01 0.70
C ALA A 151 15.38 -17.31 1.18
N ALA A 152 15.16 -17.39 2.49
CA ALA A 152 13.84 -17.57 3.09
C ALA A 152 12.96 -16.34 2.87
N LYS A 153 13.50 -15.12 3.08
CA LYS A 153 12.78 -13.87 2.80
C LYS A 153 12.31 -13.79 1.36
N LYS A 154 13.20 -14.05 0.39
CA LYS A 154 12.85 -14.06 -1.03
C LYS A 154 11.84 -15.16 -1.39
N ALA A 155 11.99 -16.35 -0.81
CA ALA A 155 11.03 -17.42 -1.05
C ALA A 155 9.65 -17.06 -0.50
N TYR A 156 9.61 -16.41 0.67
CA TYR A 156 8.39 -15.90 1.26
C TYR A 156 7.78 -14.77 0.43
N GLU A 157 8.54 -13.79 -0.04
CA GLU A 157 8.03 -12.70 -0.91
C GLU A 157 7.44 -13.23 -2.23
N ASN A 158 8.02 -14.30 -2.77
CA ASN A 158 7.58 -14.90 -4.04
C ASN A 158 6.48 -15.97 -3.88
N GLY A 159 6.04 -16.27 -2.66
CA GLY A 159 5.08 -17.36 -2.41
C GLY A 159 5.62 -18.77 -2.72
N ASP A 160 6.93 -18.97 -2.69
CA ASP A 160 7.57 -20.26 -3.00
C ASP A 160 7.56 -21.21 -1.79
N THR A 161 6.41 -21.85 -1.58
CA THR A 161 6.17 -22.82 -0.50
C THR A 161 7.15 -23.99 -0.56
N ALA A 162 7.48 -24.48 -1.77
CA ALA A 162 8.37 -25.62 -1.94
C ALA A 162 9.79 -25.31 -1.45
N LYS A 163 10.30 -24.12 -1.75
CA LYS A 163 11.60 -23.66 -1.28
C LYS A 163 11.59 -23.37 0.22
N LEU A 164 10.52 -22.76 0.76
CA LEU A 164 10.39 -22.56 2.20
C LEU A 164 10.40 -23.89 2.96
N LYS A 165 9.68 -24.93 2.49
CA LYS A 165 9.72 -26.29 3.08
C LYS A 165 11.14 -26.87 3.10
N ARG A 166 11.92 -26.69 2.02
CA ARG A 166 13.32 -27.16 1.97
C ARG A 166 14.21 -26.39 2.95
N LEU A 167 14.05 -25.07 3.01
CA LEU A 167 14.82 -24.22 3.92
C LEU A 167 14.48 -24.50 5.38
N GLN A 168 13.21 -24.69 5.72
CA GLN A 168 12.76 -25.08 7.05
C GLN A 168 13.44 -26.37 7.51
N LYS A 169 13.43 -27.43 6.68
CA LYS A 169 14.10 -28.69 7.00
C LYS A 169 15.60 -28.47 7.28
N LYS A 170 16.28 -27.70 6.43
CA LYS A 170 17.70 -27.37 6.62
C LYS A 170 17.94 -26.64 7.94
N VAL A 171 17.12 -25.62 8.23
CA VAL A 171 17.24 -24.82 9.45
C VAL A 171 17.00 -25.67 10.70
N TYR A 172 16.03 -26.59 10.68
CA TYR A 172 15.81 -27.47 11.82
C TYR A 172 16.91 -28.51 12.03
N LEU A 173 17.55 -28.98 10.96
CA LEU A 173 18.68 -29.90 11.06
C LEU A 173 19.93 -29.21 11.61
N GLU A 174 20.22 -28.00 11.14
CA GLU A 174 21.49 -27.33 11.41
C GLU A 174 21.43 -26.35 12.60
N TYR A 175 20.25 -25.77 12.89
CA TYR A 175 20.15 -24.55 13.68
C TYR A 175 19.02 -24.52 14.73
N ARG A 176 18.25 -25.61 14.92
CA ARG A 176 17.11 -25.66 15.86
C ARG A 176 17.46 -25.26 17.29
N ASN A 177 18.70 -25.52 17.72
CA ASN A 177 19.15 -25.28 19.09
C ASN A 177 20.06 -24.05 19.23
N ILE A 178 20.16 -23.20 18.20
CA ILE A 178 20.98 -21.97 18.29
C ILE A 178 20.43 -21.06 19.40
N GLY A 179 21.27 -20.80 20.40
CA GLY A 179 20.97 -19.93 21.54
C GLY A 179 20.25 -20.58 22.73
N LEU A 180 20.10 -21.91 22.76
CA LEU A 180 19.61 -22.65 23.94
C LEU A 180 20.74 -23.21 24.83
N ASN A 181 21.97 -23.27 24.33
CA ASN A 181 23.10 -23.95 24.97
C ASN A 181 24.19 -23.01 25.49
N GLU A 182 23.95 -21.70 25.53
CA GLU A 182 24.89 -20.75 26.14
C GLU A 182 24.46 -20.49 27.58
N GLU A 183 25.22 -21.00 28.55
CA GLU A 183 25.13 -20.59 29.96
C GLU A 183 25.51 -19.10 30.04
N LEU A 184 24.54 -18.22 29.82
CA LEU A 184 24.71 -16.78 30.00
C LEU A 184 24.61 -16.44 31.50
N PRO A 185 25.49 -15.60 32.05
CA PRO A 185 25.34 -15.04 33.38
C PRO A 185 23.94 -14.41 33.57
N GLU A 186 23.37 -14.49 34.78
CA GLU A 186 21.99 -14.03 35.04
C GLU A 186 21.78 -12.54 34.68
N THR A 187 22.79 -11.69 34.91
CA THR A 187 22.79 -10.28 34.52
C THR A 187 22.78 -10.04 33.01
N ASP A 188 23.45 -10.90 32.23
CA ASP A 188 23.48 -10.82 30.77
C ASP A 188 22.15 -11.27 30.17
N LEU A 189 21.50 -12.25 30.82
CA LEU A 189 20.18 -12.72 30.43
C LEU A 189 19.10 -11.66 30.69
N GLU A 190 19.13 -10.96 31.83
CA GLU A 190 18.21 -9.85 32.13
C GLU A 190 18.31 -8.73 31.09
N ASN A 191 19.53 -8.27 30.80
CA ASN A 191 19.78 -7.25 29.77
C ASN A 191 19.30 -7.69 28.39
N THR A 192 19.50 -8.97 28.06
CA THR A 192 19.02 -9.54 26.79
C THR A 192 17.49 -9.54 26.71
N VAL A 193 16.81 -9.95 27.79
CA VAL A 193 15.34 -9.91 27.88
C VAL A 193 14.81 -8.49 27.69
N LEU A 194 15.42 -7.49 28.35
CA LEU A 194 15.05 -6.08 28.19
C LEU A 194 15.24 -5.60 26.75
N SER A 195 16.35 -5.96 26.11
CA SER A 195 16.61 -5.62 24.70
C SER A 195 15.55 -6.22 23.77
N ILE A 196 15.20 -7.50 23.95
CA ILE A 196 14.16 -8.17 23.15
C ILE A 196 12.80 -7.51 23.35
N LYS A 197 12.44 -7.14 24.59
CA LYS A 197 11.19 -6.42 24.90
C LYS A 197 11.11 -5.08 24.16
N SER A 198 12.18 -4.29 24.23
CA SER A 198 12.26 -3.00 23.54
C SER A 198 12.13 -3.15 22.02
N LYS A 199 12.83 -4.13 21.42
CA LYS A 199 12.68 -4.44 19.99
C LYS A 199 11.25 -4.83 19.63
N ARG A 200 10.63 -5.70 20.43
CA ARG A 200 9.24 -6.12 20.22
C ARG A 200 8.30 -4.92 20.28
N GLU A 201 8.44 -4.06 21.28
CA GLU A 201 7.63 -2.84 21.41
C GLU A 201 7.76 -1.92 20.20
N SER A 202 8.97 -1.77 19.66
CA SER A 202 9.19 -1.03 18.40
C SER A 202 8.43 -1.65 17.23
N VAL A 203 8.52 -2.97 17.04
CA VAL A 203 7.82 -3.67 15.94
C VAL A 203 6.30 -3.60 16.12
N VAL A 204 5.80 -3.74 17.34
CA VAL A 204 4.36 -3.62 17.65
C VAL A 204 3.88 -2.19 17.38
N SER A 205 4.64 -1.17 17.77
CA SER A 205 4.32 0.23 17.45
C SER A 205 4.28 0.46 15.93
N GLU A 206 5.19 -0.14 15.19
CA GLU A 206 5.20 -0.09 13.72
C GLU A 206 3.96 -0.75 13.12
N ILE A 207 3.55 -1.92 13.63
CA ILE A 207 2.29 -2.59 13.23
C ILE A 207 1.09 -1.68 13.48
N GLU A 208 1.00 -1.05 14.65
CA GLU A 208 -0.11 -0.15 14.99
C GLU A 208 -0.11 1.13 14.13
N SER A 209 1.07 1.61 13.74
CA SER A 209 1.20 2.70 12.76
C SER A 209 0.71 2.26 11.38
N LEU A 210 1.13 1.07 10.93
CA LEU A 210 0.73 0.51 9.63
C LEU A 210 -0.78 0.31 9.54
N LYS A 211 -1.44 -0.14 10.62
CA LYS A 211 -2.91 -0.28 10.69
C LYS A 211 -3.67 1.03 10.48
N LYS A 212 -3.05 2.18 10.75
CA LYS A 212 -3.64 3.52 10.57
C LYS A 212 -3.43 4.10 9.17
N GLN A 213 -2.65 3.43 8.34
CA GLN A 213 -2.32 3.86 6.99
C GLN A 213 -3.08 3.04 5.96
N PHE A 214 -3.26 3.61 4.76
CA PHE A 214 -3.80 2.87 3.63
C PHE A 214 -2.90 1.66 3.30
N PRO A 215 -3.46 0.47 2.99
CA PRO A 215 -4.89 0.18 2.85
C PRO A 215 -5.59 -0.27 4.15
N PHE A 216 -4.86 -0.44 5.24
CA PHE A 216 -5.41 -0.98 6.50
C PHE A 216 -6.42 -0.06 7.18
N SER A 217 -6.31 1.26 7.00
CA SER A 217 -7.29 2.23 7.49
C SER A 217 -8.71 1.96 6.96
N GLU A 218 -8.81 1.39 5.76
CA GLU A 218 -10.08 1.14 5.06
C GLU A 218 -10.63 -0.27 5.31
N ALA A 219 -9.86 -1.16 5.95
CA ALA A 219 -10.21 -2.58 6.08
C ALA A 219 -11.60 -2.80 6.71
N LYS A 220 -11.91 -2.10 7.80
CA LYS A 220 -13.22 -2.19 8.47
C LYS A 220 -14.38 -1.74 7.58
N MET A 221 -14.15 -0.73 6.75
CA MET A 221 -15.16 -0.22 5.83
C MET A 221 -15.39 -1.22 4.69
N LEU A 222 -14.34 -1.87 4.19
CA LEU A 222 -14.44 -2.87 3.14
C LEU A 222 -15.15 -4.15 3.58
N GLU A 223 -15.05 -4.53 4.86
CA GLU A 223 -15.75 -5.68 5.45
C GLU A 223 -17.28 -5.44 5.61
N ASP A 224 -17.73 -4.19 5.62
CA ASP A 224 -19.14 -3.81 5.77
C ASP A 224 -19.75 -3.42 4.41
N ASP A 225 -20.52 -4.34 3.82
CA ASP A 225 -21.17 -4.15 2.54
C ASP A 225 -22.12 -2.93 2.51
N ASP A 226 -22.76 -2.59 3.63
CA ASP A 226 -23.66 -1.44 3.69
C ASP A 226 -22.88 -0.12 3.79
N ALA A 227 -21.74 -0.12 4.49
CA ALA A 227 -20.79 0.99 4.44
C ALA A 227 -20.25 1.23 3.02
N VAL A 228 -19.88 0.16 2.31
CA VAL A 228 -19.43 0.22 0.90
C VAL A 228 -20.53 0.80 0.00
N LYS A 229 -21.77 0.32 0.12
CA LYS A 229 -22.91 0.84 -0.68
C LYS A 229 -23.17 2.31 -0.39
N LYS A 230 -23.14 2.71 0.88
CA LYS A 230 -23.34 4.10 1.27
C LYS A 230 -22.28 4.99 0.64
N PHE A 231 -21.01 4.60 0.75
CA PHE A 231 -19.91 5.35 0.16
C PHE A 231 -20.03 5.50 -1.36
N LYS A 232 -20.42 4.43 -2.08
CA LYS A 232 -20.71 4.51 -3.52
C LYS A 232 -21.80 5.52 -3.83
N LYS A 233 -22.90 5.48 -3.06
CA LYS A 233 -24.03 6.42 -3.22
C LYS A 233 -23.60 7.86 -2.97
N ASP A 234 -22.77 8.11 -1.97
CA ASP A 234 -22.24 9.44 -1.67
C ASP A 234 -21.38 9.94 -2.84
N ILE A 235 -20.49 9.09 -3.38
CA ILE A 235 -19.71 9.40 -4.60
C ILE A 235 -20.62 9.68 -5.80
N ASP A 236 -21.68 8.90 -6.01
CA ASP A 236 -22.60 9.12 -7.13
C ASP A 236 -23.30 10.49 -7.05
N VAL A 237 -23.57 10.98 -5.83
CA VAL A 237 -24.09 12.33 -5.61
C VAL A 237 -23.03 13.36 -5.96
N ASP A 238 -21.79 13.17 -5.50
CA ASP A 238 -20.68 14.08 -5.80
C ASP A 238 -20.39 14.16 -7.30
N ILE A 239 -20.45 13.02 -8.00
CA ILE A 239 -20.32 12.95 -9.47
C ILE A 239 -21.41 13.77 -10.16
N LYS A 240 -22.67 13.69 -9.70
CA LYS A 240 -23.77 14.49 -10.28
C LYS A 240 -23.52 15.99 -10.10
N ILE A 241 -23.15 16.40 -8.88
CA ILE A 241 -22.84 17.81 -8.58
C ILE A 241 -21.64 18.28 -9.44
N ALA A 242 -20.60 17.45 -9.55
CA ALA A 242 -19.43 17.76 -10.36
C ALA A 242 -19.79 17.97 -11.84
N ASN A 243 -20.64 17.12 -12.41
CA ASN A 243 -21.13 17.29 -13.78
C ASN A 243 -21.90 18.60 -13.96
N GLU A 244 -22.82 18.94 -13.05
CA GLU A 244 -23.55 20.22 -13.12
C GLU A 244 -22.62 21.44 -13.06
N VAL A 245 -21.57 21.38 -12.23
CA VAL A 245 -20.54 22.42 -12.16
C VAL A 245 -19.76 22.51 -13.47
N LEU A 246 -19.36 21.37 -14.03
CA LEU A 246 -18.63 21.32 -15.29
C LEU A 246 -19.46 21.90 -16.43
N ASP A 247 -20.72 21.49 -16.58
CA ASP A 247 -21.64 22.00 -17.61
C ASP A 247 -21.76 23.52 -17.56
N ASN A 248 -21.85 24.09 -16.35
CA ASN A 248 -21.94 25.54 -16.16
C ASN A 248 -20.64 26.27 -16.52
N LEU A 249 -19.48 25.65 -16.27
CA LEU A 249 -18.18 26.20 -16.67
C LEU A 249 -18.00 26.14 -18.19
N GLU A 250 -18.38 25.03 -18.81
CA GLU A 250 -18.28 24.85 -20.26
C GLU A 250 -19.16 25.87 -21.02
N LYS A 251 -20.37 26.14 -20.53
CA LYS A 251 -21.22 27.21 -21.06
C LYS A 251 -20.55 28.58 -20.98
N GLN A 252 -19.96 28.92 -19.84
CA GLN A 252 -19.24 30.20 -19.66
C GLN A 252 -18.00 30.32 -20.55
N ILE A 253 -17.28 29.22 -20.78
CA ILE A 253 -16.15 29.18 -21.71
C ILE A 253 -16.66 29.42 -23.13
N LEU A 254 -17.73 28.73 -23.55
CA LEU A 254 -18.32 28.85 -24.88
C LEU A 254 -18.77 30.29 -25.19
N GLU A 255 -19.42 30.96 -24.24
CA GLU A 255 -19.83 32.36 -24.37
C GLU A 255 -18.67 33.34 -24.57
N LYS A 256 -17.47 32.97 -24.10
CA LYS A 256 -16.26 33.81 -24.20
C LYS A 256 -15.38 33.45 -25.39
N LEU A 257 -15.74 32.43 -26.18
CA LEU A 257 -14.98 32.11 -27.37
C LEU A 257 -15.08 33.24 -28.41
N PRO A 258 -13.99 33.56 -29.11
CA PRO A 258 -14.04 34.52 -30.21
C PRO A 258 -14.97 34.00 -31.31
N ALA A 259 -15.74 34.91 -31.93
CA ALA A 259 -16.64 34.55 -33.03
C ALA A 259 -15.87 33.88 -34.19
N PRO A 260 -16.42 32.83 -34.82
CA PRO A 260 -15.79 32.18 -35.97
C PRO A 260 -15.73 33.21 -37.12
N GLY A 261 -14.55 33.80 -37.35
CA GLY A 261 -14.34 34.81 -38.38
C GLY A 261 -13.44 36.00 -38.01
N LYS A 262 -12.95 36.12 -36.77
CA LYS A 262 -11.97 37.15 -36.39
C LYS A 262 -10.50 36.70 -36.39
N TYR A 263 -10.21 35.54 -36.98
CA TYR A 263 -8.84 35.16 -37.34
C TYR A 263 -8.59 35.52 -38.80
N LEU A 264 -8.35 36.80 -39.10
CA LEU A 264 -7.71 37.21 -40.33
C LEU A 264 -6.88 38.47 -40.07
N ASN A 265 -5.61 38.35 -40.44
CA ASN A 265 -4.46 39.25 -40.37
C ASN A 265 -3.66 39.22 -39.07
#